data_AF-A0A2D6QEB4-F1
#
_entry.id   AF-A0A2D6QEB4-F1
#
_cell.length_a   1.000
_cell.length_b   1.000
_cell.length_c   1.000
_cell.angle_alpha   90.00
_cell.angle_beta   90.00
_cell.angle_gamma   90.00
#
_symmetry.space_group_name_H-M   'P 1'
#
loop_
_entity.id
_entity.type
_entity.pdbx_description
1 polymer ?
#
loop_
_entity_poly.entity_id
_entity_poly.type
_entity_poly.pdbx_seq_one_letter_code
_entity_poly.pdbx_strand_id
1 'polypeptide(L)'
;MLSILLTLAVPVVPSGPPIVESCTETSAVDAEFEKRLAEAKGDADKLWALYGWCVDTSRDAAGRETLRAVIKANTDHLEARRALGHVRHDGRWFTSQKKVDQAIAKQRDKDAKAAGLVKYDGEWVEPADLPFLEKGLVRGPEGEWMTPEDLERQEGGWVRQDLVWVSPEEIPKMEEGLWKCGEEWLTTDEADRHHGRFERCWVIPSDHLELWTSCSRATATSAIGEMERCYRDMVKVYGFAPSGRIRVALFKSSDQMGFFAAESAAGRPAADGRRLVEALSSTFMESWLTEGGKGWLGAGASFWNATREHGDSFGVHDARMAFGLSFADGVDPSTEAIETLSKKGYRADFVEAFYGEKVIPAWFSWGAACYGARYYEDNSVARGGDQWWVRKWSVDNLKRQGGLSFLRPVFDLELDPQNVRTGTLINGAGLIMSFIIDGGCAEVIEAHAELKQALRAGKVTQKLFDSLRKAVEEHEEDLRTFAGL
;
A
#
# COMPACT_ATOMS: atom_id res chain seq x y z
N MET A 1 59.73 -42.68 -25.90
CA MET A 1 60.95 -42.32 -26.65
C MET A 1 60.99 -40.81 -26.78
N LEU A 2 62.11 -40.19 -26.39
CA LEU A 2 62.58 -38.82 -26.66
C LEU A 2 61.67 -37.65 -26.22
N SER A 3 62.15 -36.49 -25.76
CA SER A 3 63.41 -35.99 -25.21
C SER A 3 63.22 -34.48 -25.04
N ILE A 4 63.62 -33.91 -23.89
CA ILE A 4 64.48 -32.70 -23.75
C ILE A 4 63.89 -31.37 -24.31
N LEU A 5 63.75 -30.26 -23.57
CA LEU A 5 64.83 -29.42 -23.01
C LEU A 5 64.26 -28.40 -21.99
N LEU A 6 64.90 -28.33 -20.83
CA LEU A 6 64.68 -27.37 -19.75
C LEU A 6 65.76 -26.28 -19.86
N THR A 7 65.39 -24.99 -19.83
CA THR A 7 66.34 -23.87 -19.77
C THR A 7 66.47 -23.32 -18.35
N LEU A 8 67.72 -23.28 -17.88
CA LEU A 8 68.21 -22.74 -16.61
C LEU A 8 68.34 -21.21 -16.65
N ALA A 9 68.03 -20.55 -15.53
CA ALA A 9 68.53 -19.21 -15.21
C ALA A 9 69.07 -19.21 -13.77
N VAL A 10 70.33 -18.77 -13.63
CA VAL A 10 71.11 -18.67 -12.39
C VAL A 10 71.01 -17.24 -11.83
N PRO A 11 70.93 -17.02 -10.51
CA PRO A 11 71.18 -15.70 -9.93
C PRO A 11 72.63 -15.56 -9.44
N VAL A 12 73.27 -14.46 -9.82
CA VAL A 12 74.57 -14.01 -9.31
C VAL A 12 74.33 -13.05 -8.15
N VAL A 13 74.96 -13.31 -7.00
CA VAL A 13 75.02 -12.40 -5.84
C VAL A 13 76.39 -11.70 -5.85
N PRO A 14 76.47 -10.37 -5.78
CA PRO A 14 77.75 -9.70 -5.58
C PRO A 14 78.08 -9.52 -4.09
N SER A 15 79.33 -9.84 -3.79
CA SER A 15 80.08 -9.68 -2.54
C SER A 15 80.18 -8.23 -2.07
N GLY A 16 80.04 -8.01 -0.74
CA GLY A 16 80.26 -6.71 -0.09
C GLY A 16 81.75 -6.37 0.14
N PRO A 17 82.07 -5.08 0.31
CA PRO A 17 83.30 -4.60 0.94
C PRO A 17 83.03 -3.95 2.32
N PRO A 18 84.08 -3.61 3.10
CA PRO A 18 84.12 -3.82 4.55
C PRO A 18 83.67 -2.63 5.40
N ILE A 19 83.29 -2.97 6.63
CA ILE A 19 83.00 -2.05 7.74
C ILE A 19 84.31 -1.38 8.19
N VAL A 20 84.33 -0.05 8.19
CA VAL A 20 85.33 0.78 8.87
C VAL A 20 84.56 1.71 9.82
N GLU A 21 85.00 1.73 11.09
CA GLU A 21 84.44 2.49 12.21
C GLU A 21 84.36 4.01 11.98
N SER A 22 83.25 4.63 12.40
CA SER A 22 83.17 6.07 12.74
C SER A 22 81.91 6.36 13.61
N CYS A 23 81.96 6.01 14.91
CA CYS A 23 80.86 6.17 15.87
C CYS A 23 80.96 7.43 16.76
N THR A 24 81.43 8.57 16.24
CA THR A 24 81.59 9.79 17.07
C THR A 24 80.60 10.92 16.77
N GLU A 25 79.90 10.94 15.63
CA GLU A 25 79.01 12.07 15.27
C GLU A 25 77.56 11.94 15.75
N THR A 26 76.99 10.73 15.79
CA THR A 26 75.57 10.52 16.15
C THR A 26 75.24 10.95 17.58
N SER A 27 76.17 10.73 18.53
CA SER A 27 75.97 11.05 19.94
C SER A 27 75.90 12.56 20.24
N ALA A 28 76.58 13.38 19.43
CA ALA A 28 76.61 14.83 19.63
C ALA A 28 75.32 15.51 19.14
N VAL A 29 74.76 15.03 18.02
CA VAL A 29 73.52 15.56 17.45
C VAL A 29 72.30 15.17 18.31
N ASP A 30 72.29 13.98 18.88
CA ASP A 30 71.26 13.55 19.83
C ASP A 30 71.31 14.38 21.13
N ALA A 31 72.51 14.66 21.65
CA ALA A 31 72.70 15.53 22.80
C ALA A 31 72.23 16.98 22.55
N GLU A 32 72.46 17.51 21.34
CA GLU A 32 71.99 18.83 20.93
C GLU A 32 70.46 18.88 20.75
N PHE A 33 69.84 17.80 20.25
CA PHE A 33 68.38 17.69 20.19
C PHE A 33 67.74 17.71 21.58
N GLU A 34 68.24 16.90 22.52
CA GLU A 34 67.75 16.86 23.91
C GLU A 34 67.92 18.21 24.62
N LYS A 35 69.05 18.88 24.39
CA LYS A 35 69.28 20.23 24.91
C LYS A 35 68.24 21.23 24.38
N ARG A 36 68.03 21.26 23.05
CA ARG A 36 67.03 22.16 22.44
C ARG A 36 65.61 21.82 22.86
N LEU A 37 65.29 20.54 23.03
CA LEU A 37 63.99 20.09 23.52
C LEU A 37 63.74 20.55 24.97
N ALA A 38 64.76 20.47 25.83
CA ALA A 38 64.70 20.98 27.19
C ALA A 38 64.54 22.51 27.24
N GLU A 39 65.24 23.25 26.38
CA GLU A 39 65.15 24.71 26.27
C GLU A 39 63.82 25.20 25.68
N ALA A 40 63.22 24.40 24.79
CA ALA A 40 61.94 24.71 24.14
C ALA A 40 60.72 24.26 24.95
N LYS A 41 60.91 23.61 26.12
CA LYS A 41 59.83 22.99 26.88
C LYS A 41 58.71 23.98 27.23
N GLY A 42 57.53 23.78 26.65
CA GLY A 42 56.33 24.58 26.91
C GLY A 42 56.22 25.86 26.08
N ASP A 43 57.18 26.14 25.21
CA ASP A 43 57.21 27.32 24.34
C ASP A 43 56.97 26.87 22.88
N ALA A 44 55.80 27.22 22.34
CA ALA A 44 55.38 26.75 21.02
C ALA A 44 56.29 27.25 19.88
N ASP A 45 56.82 28.48 19.99
CA ASP A 45 57.67 29.08 18.95
C ASP A 45 59.05 28.43 18.94
N LYS A 46 59.61 28.15 20.12
CA LYS A 46 60.89 27.42 20.24
C LYS A 46 60.75 25.96 19.80
N LEU A 47 59.62 25.31 20.07
CA LEU A 47 59.34 23.96 19.59
C LEU A 47 59.16 23.94 18.06
N TRP A 48 58.57 24.98 17.47
CA TRP A 48 58.49 25.12 16.02
C TRP A 48 59.86 25.33 15.36
N ALA A 49 60.72 26.14 15.98
CA ALA A 49 62.12 26.30 15.54
C ALA A 49 62.91 24.98 15.64
N LEU A 50 62.70 24.20 16.72
CA LEU A 50 63.28 22.87 16.87
C LEU A 50 62.78 21.89 15.79
N TYR A 51 61.50 21.98 15.42
CA TYR A 51 60.97 21.20 14.29
C TYR A 51 61.67 21.55 12.98
N GLY A 52 61.87 22.86 12.68
CA GLY A 52 62.65 23.29 11.52
C GLY A 52 64.05 22.69 11.49
N TRP A 53 64.74 22.69 12.64
CA TRP A 53 66.05 22.04 12.77
C TRP A 53 66.00 20.51 12.59
N CYS A 54 64.94 19.84 13.04
CA CYS A 54 64.75 18.41 12.81
C CYS A 54 64.56 18.11 11.32
N VAL A 55 63.88 18.99 10.57
CA VAL A 55 63.75 18.88 9.11
C VAL A 55 65.12 19.07 8.45
N ASP A 56 65.86 20.11 8.83
CA ASP A 56 67.19 20.40 8.27
C ASP A 56 68.22 19.29 8.54
N THR A 57 68.06 18.57 9.66
CA THR A 57 68.92 17.44 10.05
C THR A 57 68.35 16.07 9.65
N SER A 58 67.26 16.04 8.86
CA SER A 58 66.62 14.80 8.39
C SER A 58 66.19 13.83 9.50
N ARG A 59 65.69 14.36 10.61
CA ARG A 59 65.23 13.60 11.80
C ARG A 59 63.71 13.52 11.87
N ASP A 60 63.10 12.81 10.93
CA ASP A 60 61.64 12.79 10.77
C ASP A 60 60.86 12.32 12.00
N ALA A 61 61.37 11.29 12.72
CA ALA A 61 60.71 10.75 13.90
C ALA A 61 60.69 11.78 15.06
N ALA A 62 61.84 12.39 15.31
CA ALA A 62 62.02 13.44 16.32
C ALA A 62 61.23 14.71 15.93
N GLY A 63 61.20 15.06 14.64
CA GLY A 63 60.40 16.15 14.11
C GLY A 63 58.90 15.95 14.36
N ARG A 64 58.36 14.75 14.11
CA ARG A 64 56.95 14.44 14.38
C ARG A 64 56.60 14.49 15.87
N GLU A 65 57.51 14.07 16.75
CA GLU A 65 57.32 14.20 18.19
C GLU A 65 57.34 15.67 18.63
N THR A 66 58.27 16.45 18.08
CA THR A 66 58.34 17.89 18.29
C THR A 66 57.05 18.59 17.84
N LEU A 67 56.49 18.24 16.68
CA LEU A 67 55.19 18.77 16.21
C LEU A 67 54.03 18.45 17.18
N ARG A 68 54.01 17.26 17.80
CA ARG A 68 53.00 16.94 18.83
C ARG A 68 53.21 17.79 20.08
N ALA A 69 54.46 18.06 20.47
CA ALA A 69 54.79 18.96 21.57
C ALA A 69 54.37 20.41 21.26
N VAL A 70 54.56 20.89 20.02
CA VAL A 70 54.06 22.19 19.55
C VAL A 70 52.54 22.30 19.74
N ILE A 71 51.77 21.31 19.27
CA ILE A 71 50.31 21.29 19.42
C ILE A 71 49.88 21.23 20.90
N LYS A 72 50.67 20.57 21.76
CA LYS A 72 50.38 20.51 23.19
C LYS A 72 50.60 21.87 23.88
N ALA A 73 51.59 22.65 23.42
CA ALA A 73 51.86 24.00 23.93
C ALA A 73 50.89 25.05 23.35
N ASN A 74 50.54 24.94 22.07
CA ASN A 74 49.54 25.76 21.40
C ASN A 74 48.58 24.88 20.59
N THR A 75 47.40 24.66 21.17
CA THR A 75 46.36 23.78 20.60
C THR A 75 45.93 24.19 19.19
N ASP A 76 46.04 25.47 18.80
CA ASP A 76 45.59 25.97 17.49
C ASP A 76 46.73 26.32 16.52
N HIS A 77 47.96 25.85 16.79
CA HIS A 77 49.09 26.07 15.87
C HIS A 77 48.83 25.43 14.50
N LEU A 78 48.54 26.27 13.50
CA LEU A 78 48.02 25.86 12.18
C LEU A 78 49.06 25.06 11.39
N GLU A 79 50.30 25.52 11.42
CA GLU A 79 51.43 24.99 10.68
C GLU A 79 51.83 23.61 11.19
N ALA A 80 51.88 23.42 12.52
CA ALA A 80 52.18 22.13 13.11
C ALA A 80 51.10 21.07 12.83
N ARG A 81 49.83 21.48 12.81
CA ARG A 81 48.71 20.60 12.44
C ARG A 81 48.74 20.23 10.96
N ARG A 82 49.04 21.18 10.07
CA ARG A 82 49.23 20.90 8.64
C ARG A 82 50.43 19.97 8.40
N ALA A 83 51.54 20.19 9.09
CA ALA A 83 52.74 19.36 8.99
C ALA A 83 52.51 17.91 9.47
N LEU A 84 51.58 17.69 10.42
CA LEU A 84 51.13 16.36 10.83
C LEU A 84 50.03 15.76 9.93
N GLY A 85 49.60 16.46 8.87
CA GLY A 85 48.52 16.02 7.98
C GLY A 85 47.12 16.13 8.57
N HIS A 86 46.94 16.91 9.63
CA HIS A 86 45.62 17.16 10.21
C HIS A 86 44.80 18.10 9.32
N VAL A 87 43.51 17.82 9.18
CA VAL A 87 42.56 18.58 8.36
C VAL A 87 41.54 19.26 9.27
N ARG A 88 41.19 20.52 8.98
CA ARG A 88 40.15 21.25 9.72
C ARG A 88 38.82 21.12 8.99
N HIS A 89 37.78 20.65 9.68
CA HIS A 89 36.41 20.55 9.18
C HIS A 89 35.43 20.96 10.30
N ASP A 90 34.47 21.83 9.98
CA ASP A 90 33.48 22.35 10.94
C ASP A 90 34.09 22.87 12.26
N GLY A 91 35.15 23.68 12.13
CA GLY A 91 35.83 24.28 13.27
C GLY A 91 36.67 23.30 14.12
N ARG A 92 36.66 22.00 13.82
CA ARG A 92 37.42 20.94 14.53
C ARG A 92 38.56 20.40 13.69
N TRP A 93 39.61 19.94 14.36
CA TRP A 93 40.75 19.29 13.73
C TRP A 93 40.60 17.76 13.73
N PHE A 94 40.81 17.16 12.58
CA PHE A 94 40.82 15.72 12.35
C PHE A 94 42.21 15.28 11.95
N THR A 95 42.61 14.07 12.35
CA THR A 95 43.96 13.56 12.10
C THR A 95 44.22 13.18 10.64
N SER A 96 43.16 13.09 9.82
CA SER A 96 43.24 12.86 8.38
C SER A 96 41.89 13.15 7.70
N GLN A 97 41.89 13.26 6.37
CA GLN A 97 40.65 13.38 5.58
C GLN A 97 39.70 12.20 5.82
N LYS A 98 40.22 10.97 5.91
CA LYS A 98 39.42 9.78 6.23
C LYS A 98 38.64 9.93 7.55
N LYS A 99 39.19 10.64 8.54
CA LYS A 99 38.49 10.90 9.81
C LYS A 99 37.42 11.98 9.69
N VAL A 100 37.60 12.93 8.78
CA VAL A 100 36.55 13.89 8.39
C VAL A 100 35.38 13.15 7.76
N ASP A 101 35.64 12.30 6.76
CA ASP A 101 34.58 11.57 6.04
C ASP A 101 33.81 10.63 6.98
N GLN A 102 34.49 9.97 7.91
CA GLN A 102 33.87 9.16 8.97
C GLN A 102 32.96 10.00 9.89
N ALA A 103 33.36 11.23 10.22
CA ALA A 103 32.56 12.11 11.06
C ALA A 103 31.32 12.62 10.32
N ILE A 104 31.47 12.99 9.04
CA ILE A 104 30.36 13.38 8.18
C ILE A 104 29.35 12.24 8.04
N ALA A 105 29.82 11.01 7.73
CA ALA A 105 28.94 9.84 7.62
C ALA A 105 28.20 9.56 8.93
N LYS A 106 28.89 9.63 10.07
CA LYS A 106 28.26 9.45 11.39
C LYS A 106 27.24 10.55 11.71
N GLN A 107 27.47 11.78 11.25
CA GLN A 107 26.51 12.86 11.42
C GLN A 107 25.28 12.65 10.53
N ARG A 108 25.46 12.30 9.26
CA ARG A 108 24.37 11.96 8.34
C ARG A 108 23.49 10.83 8.86
N ASP A 109 24.10 9.77 9.41
CA ASP A 109 23.36 8.66 10.04
C ASP A 109 22.56 9.12 11.27
N LYS A 110 23.08 10.07 12.06
CA LYS A 110 22.33 10.64 13.20
C LYS A 110 21.18 11.51 12.72
N ASP A 111 21.42 12.34 11.72
CA ASP A 111 20.42 13.25 11.18
C ASP A 111 19.28 12.48 10.50
N ALA A 112 19.60 11.42 9.75
CA ALA A 112 18.60 10.53 9.15
C ALA A 112 17.75 9.81 10.21
N LYS A 113 18.38 9.29 11.28
CA LYS A 113 17.64 8.71 12.41
C LYS A 113 16.78 9.74 13.14
N ALA A 114 17.28 10.97 13.32
CA ALA A 114 16.53 12.05 13.94
C ALA A 114 15.33 12.50 13.08
N ALA A 115 15.45 12.39 11.76
CA ALA A 115 14.37 12.60 10.80
C ALA A 115 13.37 11.42 10.71
N GLY A 116 13.58 10.35 11.49
CA GLY A 116 12.70 9.19 11.50
C GLY A 116 12.87 8.22 10.32
N LEU A 117 13.94 8.37 9.53
CA LEU A 117 14.24 7.47 8.42
C LEU A 117 14.81 6.14 8.93
N VAL A 118 14.57 5.07 8.18
CA VAL A 118 15.04 3.71 8.46
C VAL A 118 16.00 3.28 7.37
N LYS A 119 16.99 2.45 7.71
CA LYS A 119 17.98 2.01 6.73
C LYS A 119 17.50 0.74 6.03
N TYR A 120 17.36 0.78 4.71
CA TYR A 120 16.99 -0.35 3.85
C TYR A 120 17.95 -0.42 2.66
N ASP A 121 18.50 -1.62 2.41
CA ASP A 121 19.52 -1.88 1.36
C ASP A 121 20.66 -0.84 1.26
N GLY A 122 21.11 -0.33 2.40
CA GLY A 122 22.18 0.67 2.46
C GLY A 122 21.74 2.13 2.36
N GLU A 123 20.48 2.39 1.98
CA GLU A 123 19.88 3.72 1.84
C GLU A 123 18.97 4.07 3.02
N TRP A 124 18.72 5.37 3.22
CA TRP A 124 17.80 5.87 4.24
C TRP A 124 16.45 6.16 3.59
N VAL A 125 15.41 5.43 4.02
CA VAL A 125 14.06 5.46 3.44
C VAL A 125 13.02 5.82 4.50
N GLU A 126 11.87 6.32 4.06
CA GLU A 126 10.76 6.56 4.97
C GLU A 126 10.20 5.23 5.49
N PRO A 127 9.82 5.12 6.77
CA PRO A 127 9.23 3.89 7.31
C PRO A 127 8.01 3.40 6.52
N ALA A 128 7.24 4.32 5.94
CA ALA A 128 6.06 4.02 5.13
C ALA A 128 6.41 3.34 3.78
N ASP A 129 7.64 3.50 3.30
CA ASP A 129 8.11 2.94 2.03
C ASP A 129 8.61 1.50 2.15
N LEU A 130 9.03 1.09 3.36
CA LEU A 130 9.60 -0.24 3.62
C LEU A 130 8.72 -1.38 3.10
N PRO A 131 7.39 -1.42 3.31
CA PRO A 131 6.57 -2.53 2.83
C PRO A 131 6.55 -2.67 1.30
N PHE A 132 6.82 -1.59 0.56
CA PHE A 132 6.86 -1.60 -0.91
C PHE A 132 8.24 -2.02 -1.42
N LEU A 133 9.29 -1.49 -0.78
CA LEU A 133 10.68 -1.82 -1.09
C LEU A 133 11.01 -3.29 -0.77
N GLU A 134 10.46 -3.83 0.32
CA GLU A 134 10.55 -5.25 0.67
C GLU A 134 9.86 -6.17 -0.36
N LYS A 135 8.88 -5.64 -1.08
CA LYS A 135 8.21 -6.32 -2.21
C LYS A 135 8.94 -6.14 -3.54
N GLY A 136 10.10 -5.47 -3.54
CA GLY A 136 10.89 -5.20 -4.74
C GLY A 136 10.27 -4.16 -5.68
N LEU A 137 9.37 -3.32 -5.17
CA LEU A 137 8.78 -2.22 -5.94
C LEU A 137 9.68 -0.99 -5.90
N VAL A 138 9.60 -0.19 -6.95
CA VAL A 138 10.33 1.08 -7.11
C VAL A 138 9.33 2.23 -7.30
N ARG A 139 9.73 3.44 -6.92
CA ARG A 139 8.91 4.64 -7.18
C ARG A 139 9.07 5.04 -8.65
N GLY A 140 7.94 5.14 -9.35
CA GLY A 140 7.83 5.66 -10.70
C GLY A 140 7.95 7.18 -10.77
N PRO A 141 7.90 7.75 -11.99
CA PRO A 141 8.09 9.18 -12.22
C PRO A 141 7.03 10.07 -11.55
N GLU A 142 5.82 9.55 -11.34
CA GLU A 142 4.69 10.26 -10.72
C GLU A 142 4.52 9.91 -9.22
N GLY A 143 5.47 9.17 -8.65
CA GLY A 143 5.50 8.76 -7.24
C GLY A 143 4.69 7.50 -6.93
N GLU A 144 4.18 6.81 -7.94
CA GLU A 144 3.50 5.53 -7.85
C GLU A 144 4.48 4.37 -7.60
N TRP A 145 4.05 3.34 -6.88
CA TRP A 145 4.86 2.13 -6.69
C TRP A 145 4.60 1.15 -7.82
N MET A 146 5.67 0.73 -8.51
CA MET A 146 5.58 -0.21 -9.62
C MET A 146 6.73 -1.20 -9.62
N THR A 147 6.59 -2.26 -10.41
CA THR A 147 7.67 -3.22 -10.60
C THR A 147 8.79 -2.59 -11.46
N PRO A 148 10.05 -3.02 -11.32
CA PRO A 148 11.12 -2.53 -12.20
C PRO A 148 10.83 -2.76 -13.69
N GLU A 149 10.13 -3.85 -14.04
CA GLU A 149 9.71 -4.14 -15.40
C GLU A 149 8.64 -3.16 -15.90
N ASP A 150 7.66 -2.80 -15.06
CA ASP A 150 6.67 -1.78 -15.40
C ASP A 150 7.33 -0.40 -15.60
N LEU A 151 8.33 -0.07 -14.80
CA LEU A 151 9.11 1.16 -14.96
C LEU A 151 9.88 1.15 -16.28
N GLU A 152 10.56 0.06 -16.61
CA GLU A 152 11.27 -0.10 -17.89
C GLU A 152 10.32 0.03 -19.09
N ARG A 153 9.11 -0.54 -19.00
CA ARG A 153 8.07 -0.37 -20.03
C ARG A 153 7.63 1.08 -20.17
N GLN A 154 7.37 1.77 -19.06
CA GLN A 154 6.97 3.18 -19.07
C GLN A 154 8.08 4.07 -19.66
N GLU A 155 9.33 3.87 -19.25
CA GLU A 155 10.50 4.57 -19.81
C GLU A 155 10.71 4.24 -21.30
N GLY A 156 10.36 3.02 -21.71
CA GLY A 156 10.34 2.56 -23.11
C GLY A 156 9.16 3.10 -23.94
N GLY A 157 8.31 3.96 -23.38
CA GLY A 157 7.19 4.59 -24.08
C GLY A 157 5.94 3.70 -24.23
N TRP A 158 5.87 2.57 -23.52
CA TRP A 158 4.67 1.75 -23.50
C TRP A 158 3.56 2.47 -22.75
N VAL A 159 2.32 2.25 -23.18
CA VAL A 159 1.12 2.81 -22.54
C VAL A 159 0.20 1.70 -22.06
N ARG A 160 -0.71 2.01 -21.14
CA ARG A 160 -1.70 1.06 -20.65
C ARG A 160 -3.06 1.25 -21.33
N GLN A 161 -3.60 0.16 -21.88
CA GLN A 161 -5.02 -0.01 -22.14
C GLN A 161 -5.60 -0.85 -20.99
N ASP A 162 -6.28 -0.19 -20.04
CA ASP A 162 -6.63 -0.76 -18.73
C ASP A 162 -5.41 -1.30 -17.97
N LEU A 163 -5.32 -2.61 -17.76
CA LEU A 163 -4.17 -3.29 -17.15
C LEU A 163 -3.19 -3.88 -18.19
N VAL A 164 -3.49 -3.77 -19.48
CA VAL A 164 -2.69 -4.35 -20.56
C VAL A 164 -1.68 -3.33 -21.08
N TRP A 165 -0.40 -3.72 -21.11
CA TRP A 165 0.66 -2.94 -21.71
C TRP A 165 0.62 -3.02 -23.25
N VAL A 166 0.65 -1.86 -23.89
CA VAL A 166 0.66 -1.66 -25.35
C VAL A 166 2.01 -1.06 -25.73
N SER A 167 2.73 -1.71 -26.65
CA SER A 167 4.03 -1.22 -27.10
C SER A 167 3.87 0.04 -27.96
N PRO A 168 4.91 0.89 -28.05
CA PRO A 168 4.88 2.08 -28.90
C PRO A 168 4.45 1.82 -30.35
N GLU A 169 4.81 0.67 -30.92
CA GLU A 169 4.44 0.33 -32.31
C GLU A 169 2.95 -0.01 -32.47
N GLU A 170 2.29 -0.43 -31.38
CA GLU A 170 0.90 -0.82 -31.38
C GLU A 170 -0.06 0.29 -30.92
N ILE A 171 0.47 1.40 -30.39
CA ILE A 171 -0.33 2.58 -29.98
C ILE A 171 -1.30 3.04 -31.09
N PRO A 172 -0.92 3.11 -32.38
CA PRO A 172 -1.87 3.53 -33.42
C PRO A 172 -3.12 2.66 -33.50
N LYS A 173 -3.03 1.35 -33.22
CA LYS A 173 -4.20 0.45 -33.21
C LYS A 173 -5.14 0.77 -32.05
N MET A 174 -4.58 1.11 -30.90
CA MET A 174 -5.36 1.58 -29.74
C MET A 174 -6.06 2.91 -30.05
N GLU A 175 -5.37 3.84 -30.72
CA GLU A 175 -5.94 5.13 -31.15
C GLU A 175 -7.05 4.97 -32.21
N GLU A 176 -7.00 3.92 -33.03
CA GLU A 176 -8.08 3.50 -33.93
C GLU A 176 -9.31 2.92 -33.19
N GLY A 177 -9.24 2.76 -31.87
CA GLY A 177 -10.32 2.24 -31.03
C GLY A 177 -10.36 0.70 -30.95
N LEU A 178 -9.26 0.03 -31.31
CA LEU A 178 -9.14 -1.43 -31.15
C LEU A 178 -8.65 -1.81 -29.75
N TRP A 179 -9.01 -3.02 -29.34
CA TRP A 179 -8.69 -3.59 -28.03
C TRP A 179 -7.72 -4.75 -28.16
N LYS A 180 -6.66 -4.72 -27.36
CA LYS A 180 -5.68 -5.80 -27.30
C LYS A 180 -6.22 -6.96 -26.46
N CYS A 181 -6.62 -8.05 -27.11
CA CYS A 181 -7.14 -9.26 -26.49
C CYS A 181 -6.13 -10.41 -26.70
N GLY A 182 -5.11 -10.48 -25.84
CA GLY A 182 -3.97 -11.36 -26.05
C GLY A 182 -3.08 -10.83 -27.18
N GLU A 183 -2.89 -11.63 -28.23
CA GLU A 183 -2.11 -11.25 -29.42
C GLU A 183 -2.98 -10.57 -30.52
N GLU A 184 -4.30 -10.58 -30.37
CA GLU A 184 -5.24 -10.05 -31.36
C GLU A 184 -5.69 -8.62 -31.00
N TRP A 185 -5.94 -7.81 -32.03
CA TRP A 185 -6.56 -6.50 -31.90
C TRP A 185 -7.98 -6.56 -32.44
N LEU A 186 -8.95 -6.34 -31.56
CA LEU A 186 -10.36 -6.56 -31.83
C LEU A 186 -11.13 -5.24 -31.80
N THR A 187 -12.20 -5.15 -32.58
CA THR A 187 -13.19 -4.07 -32.41
C THR A 187 -13.87 -4.18 -31.05
N THR A 188 -14.49 -3.10 -30.55
CA THR A 188 -15.22 -3.13 -29.26
C THR A 188 -16.25 -4.26 -29.19
N ASP A 189 -17.01 -4.52 -30.26
CA ASP A 189 -18.03 -5.59 -30.28
C ASP A 189 -17.42 -7.00 -30.26
N GLU A 190 -16.24 -7.17 -30.87
CA GLU A 190 -15.48 -8.43 -30.83
C GLU A 190 -14.84 -8.65 -29.47
N ALA A 191 -14.28 -7.59 -28.89
CA ALA A 191 -13.70 -7.61 -27.56
C ALA A 191 -14.78 -7.88 -26.48
N ASP A 192 -15.96 -7.26 -26.58
CA ASP A 192 -17.10 -7.55 -25.70
C ASP A 192 -17.53 -9.02 -25.77
N ARG A 193 -17.50 -9.63 -26.97
CA ARG A 193 -17.74 -11.06 -27.13
C ARG A 193 -16.63 -11.92 -26.52
N HIS A 194 -15.37 -11.51 -26.68
CA HIS A 194 -14.21 -12.16 -26.08
C HIS A 194 -14.29 -12.16 -24.55
N HIS A 195 -14.52 -10.98 -23.97
CA HIS A 195 -14.58 -10.73 -22.54
C HIS A 195 -15.93 -11.10 -21.89
N GLY A 196 -16.91 -11.49 -22.69
CA GLY A 196 -18.22 -11.94 -22.21
C GLY A 196 -18.20 -13.25 -21.40
N ARG A 197 -17.07 -13.93 -21.30
CA ARG A 197 -16.84 -15.07 -20.39
C ARG A 197 -16.03 -14.61 -19.19
N PHE A 198 -16.46 -14.93 -17.98
CA PHE A 198 -15.90 -14.30 -16.78
C PHE A 198 -14.43 -14.70 -16.53
N GLU A 199 -14.03 -15.88 -16.99
CA GLU A 199 -12.64 -16.37 -16.95
C GLU A 199 -11.69 -15.55 -17.84
N ARG A 200 -12.25 -14.79 -18.78
CA ARG A 200 -11.54 -13.84 -19.65
C ARG A 200 -12.18 -12.46 -19.57
N CYS A 201 -12.77 -12.10 -18.42
CA CYS A 201 -13.51 -10.85 -18.27
C CYS A 201 -12.65 -9.61 -18.56
N TRP A 202 -13.31 -8.47 -18.74
CA TRP A 202 -12.65 -7.19 -18.60
C TRP A 202 -12.14 -7.03 -17.17
N VAL A 203 -10.95 -6.45 -17.00
CA VAL A 203 -10.46 -5.97 -15.70
C VAL A 203 -10.10 -4.49 -15.86
N ILE A 204 -10.95 -3.63 -15.32
CA ILE A 204 -10.95 -2.20 -15.62
C ILE A 204 -10.62 -1.42 -14.35
N PRO A 205 -9.44 -0.79 -14.27
CA PRO A 205 -9.10 0.09 -13.15
C PRO A 205 -9.84 1.42 -13.27
N SER A 206 -10.19 2.01 -12.13
CA SER A 206 -10.61 3.40 -11.98
C SER A 206 -9.87 4.05 -10.80
N ASP A 207 -10.36 5.18 -10.31
CA ASP A 207 -9.72 5.94 -9.23
C ASP A 207 -9.76 5.16 -7.92
N HIS A 208 -10.94 4.66 -7.54
CA HIS A 208 -11.15 3.99 -6.26
C HIS A 208 -11.48 2.50 -6.40
N LEU A 209 -11.66 1.97 -7.61
CA LEU A 209 -12.07 0.58 -7.81
C LEU A 209 -11.35 -0.13 -8.97
N GLU A 210 -11.44 -1.46 -8.95
CA GLU A 210 -11.04 -2.35 -10.03
C GLU A 210 -12.24 -3.24 -10.36
N LEU A 211 -12.84 -3.04 -11.53
CA LEU A 211 -14.02 -3.77 -11.96
C LEU A 211 -13.62 -4.99 -12.80
N TRP A 212 -13.99 -6.16 -12.32
CA TRP A 212 -13.93 -7.42 -13.06
C TRP A 212 -15.30 -7.70 -13.65
N THR A 213 -15.43 -7.68 -14.98
CA THR A 213 -16.77 -7.76 -15.58
C THR A 213 -16.83 -8.44 -16.93
N SER A 214 -17.87 -9.25 -17.09
CA SER A 214 -18.26 -9.86 -18.37
C SER A 214 -19.30 -9.04 -19.13
N CYS A 215 -19.70 -7.87 -18.60
CA CYS A 215 -20.57 -6.94 -19.30
C CYS A 215 -19.87 -6.33 -20.51
N SER A 216 -20.64 -5.72 -21.41
CA SER A 216 -20.06 -4.90 -22.49
C SER A 216 -19.28 -3.73 -21.92
N ARG A 217 -18.33 -3.20 -22.70
CA ARG A 217 -17.53 -2.03 -22.31
C ARG A 217 -18.39 -0.83 -21.96
N ALA A 218 -19.49 -0.62 -22.69
CA ALA A 218 -20.45 0.45 -22.42
C ALA A 218 -21.12 0.30 -21.05
N THR A 219 -21.67 -0.89 -20.74
CA THR A 219 -22.29 -1.16 -19.44
C THR A 219 -21.27 -1.08 -18.31
N ALA A 220 -20.05 -1.59 -18.53
CA ALA A 220 -18.97 -1.50 -17.55
C ALA A 220 -18.59 -0.05 -17.22
N THR A 221 -18.51 0.82 -18.23
CA THR A 221 -18.23 2.25 -18.05
C THR A 221 -19.33 2.94 -17.23
N SER A 222 -20.60 2.66 -17.52
CA SER A 222 -21.72 3.16 -16.73
C SER A 222 -21.66 2.68 -15.28
N ALA A 223 -21.39 1.39 -15.07
CA ALA A 223 -21.28 0.81 -13.74
C ALA A 223 -20.14 1.42 -12.91
N ILE A 224 -18.97 1.65 -13.52
CA ILE A 224 -17.85 2.37 -12.87
C ILE A 224 -18.30 3.74 -12.40
N GLY A 225 -18.98 4.51 -13.26
CA GLY A 225 -19.50 5.83 -12.89
C GLY A 225 -20.43 5.79 -11.66
N GLU A 226 -21.28 4.77 -11.55
CA GLU A 226 -22.18 4.60 -10.40
C GLU A 226 -21.46 4.14 -9.12
N MET A 227 -20.47 3.26 -9.25
CA MET A 227 -19.66 2.79 -8.12
C MET A 227 -18.73 3.88 -7.59
N GLU A 228 -18.13 4.69 -8.47
CA GLU A 228 -17.35 5.88 -8.08
C GLU A 228 -18.23 6.93 -7.38
N ARG A 229 -19.49 7.09 -7.79
CA ARG A 229 -20.45 7.88 -7.01
C ARG A 229 -20.71 7.26 -5.64
N CYS A 230 -20.89 5.94 -5.58
CA CYS A 230 -21.13 5.17 -4.34
C CYS A 230 -19.97 5.31 -3.34
N TYR A 231 -18.73 5.43 -3.80
CA TYR A 231 -17.56 5.65 -2.93
C TYR A 231 -17.79 6.78 -1.92
N ARG A 232 -18.36 7.92 -2.35
CA ARG A 232 -18.64 9.04 -1.44
C ARG A 232 -19.70 8.68 -0.40
N ASP A 233 -20.71 7.91 -0.77
CA ASP A 233 -21.77 7.47 0.15
C ASP A 233 -21.21 6.48 1.18
N MET A 234 -20.32 5.58 0.76
CA MET A 234 -19.62 4.67 1.67
C MET A 234 -18.70 5.43 2.64
N VAL A 235 -17.98 6.45 2.17
CA VAL A 235 -17.15 7.32 3.03
C VAL A 235 -18.01 8.11 4.03
N LYS A 236 -19.22 8.55 3.67
CA LYS A 236 -20.15 9.19 4.62
C LYS A 236 -20.51 8.24 5.77
N VAL A 237 -20.76 6.96 5.46
CA VAL A 237 -21.13 5.93 6.44
C VAL A 237 -19.97 5.55 7.35
N TYR A 238 -18.81 5.22 6.80
CA TYR A 238 -17.67 4.74 7.60
C TYR A 238 -16.79 5.85 8.16
N GLY A 239 -16.86 7.04 7.57
CA GLY A 239 -16.00 8.17 7.91
C GLY A 239 -14.60 8.11 7.32
N PHE A 240 -14.22 7.02 6.64
CA PHE A 240 -12.95 6.88 5.93
C PHE A 240 -13.11 5.86 4.80
N ALA A 241 -12.11 5.80 3.92
CA ALA A 241 -12.01 4.79 2.89
C ALA A 241 -10.92 3.77 3.24
N PRO A 242 -11.11 2.49 2.87
CA PRO A 242 -10.05 1.49 2.96
C PRO A 242 -8.90 1.82 2.00
N SER A 243 -7.73 1.26 2.27
CA SER A 243 -6.54 1.49 1.44
C SER A 243 -6.60 0.71 0.13
N GLY A 244 -6.21 1.36 -0.97
CA GLY A 244 -6.14 0.74 -2.29
C GLY A 244 -7.48 0.73 -3.02
N ARG A 245 -7.50 0.09 -4.19
CA ARG A 245 -8.71 0.00 -5.02
C ARG A 245 -9.64 -1.10 -4.51
N ILE A 246 -10.93 -0.79 -4.47
CA ILE A 246 -12.01 -1.72 -4.17
C ILE A 246 -12.22 -2.66 -5.36
N ARG A 247 -12.04 -3.97 -5.16
CA ARG A 247 -12.33 -4.96 -6.20
C ARG A 247 -13.83 -5.25 -6.26
N VAL A 248 -14.42 -5.27 -7.46
CA VAL A 248 -15.84 -5.60 -7.67
C VAL A 248 -16.00 -6.56 -8.83
N ALA A 249 -16.86 -7.57 -8.67
CA ALA A 249 -17.28 -8.46 -9.76
C ALA A 249 -18.67 -8.08 -10.28
N LEU A 250 -18.79 -7.83 -11.59
CA LEU A 250 -20.08 -7.54 -12.23
C LEU A 250 -20.33 -8.48 -13.41
N PHE A 251 -21.30 -9.37 -13.27
CA PHE A 251 -21.65 -10.35 -14.30
C PHE A 251 -22.69 -9.77 -15.27
N LYS A 252 -22.73 -10.28 -16.50
CA LYS A 252 -23.72 -9.79 -17.50
C LYS A 252 -25.13 -10.34 -17.27
N SER A 253 -25.27 -11.36 -16.41
CA SER A 253 -26.53 -11.98 -16.06
C SER A 253 -26.48 -12.68 -14.70
N SER A 254 -27.66 -12.86 -14.10
CA SER A 254 -27.85 -13.68 -12.90
C SER A 254 -27.34 -15.10 -13.09
N ASP A 255 -27.57 -15.69 -14.26
CA ASP A 255 -27.21 -17.09 -14.52
C ASP A 255 -25.68 -17.28 -14.54
N GLN A 256 -24.95 -16.30 -15.11
CA GLN A 256 -23.50 -16.34 -15.11
C GLN A 256 -22.92 -16.11 -13.71
N MET A 257 -23.50 -15.19 -12.94
CA MET A 257 -23.14 -15.00 -11.54
C MET A 257 -23.37 -16.27 -10.73
N GLY A 258 -24.55 -16.89 -10.85
CA GLY A 258 -24.89 -18.12 -10.14
C GLY A 258 -23.99 -19.29 -10.53
N PHE A 259 -23.65 -19.43 -11.81
CA PHE A 259 -22.68 -20.42 -12.27
C PHE A 259 -21.31 -20.20 -11.61
N PHE A 260 -20.77 -18.98 -11.70
CA PHE A 260 -19.47 -18.66 -11.10
C PHE A 260 -19.45 -18.82 -9.57
N ALA A 261 -20.53 -18.41 -8.90
CA ALA A 261 -20.68 -18.51 -7.46
C ALA A 261 -20.69 -19.97 -6.98
N ALA A 262 -21.35 -20.86 -7.73
CA ALA A 262 -21.52 -22.27 -7.39
C ALA A 262 -20.42 -23.18 -7.95
N GLU A 263 -19.66 -22.72 -8.95
CA GLU A 263 -18.63 -23.53 -9.60
C GLU A 263 -17.56 -23.91 -8.59
N SER A 264 -17.47 -25.22 -8.33
CA SER A 264 -16.34 -25.83 -7.64
C SER A 264 -15.57 -26.66 -8.65
N ALA A 265 -14.28 -26.36 -8.79
CA ALA A 265 -13.36 -27.12 -9.64
C ALA A 265 -12.33 -27.82 -8.75
N ALA A 266 -11.58 -28.78 -9.30
CA ALA A 266 -10.54 -29.47 -8.53
C ALA A 266 -9.53 -28.45 -7.96
N GLY A 267 -9.59 -28.24 -6.64
CA GLY A 267 -8.75 -27.27 -5.93
C GLY A 267 -9.29 -25.84 -5.84
N ARG A 268 -10.53 -25.57 -6.28
CA ARG A 268 -11.22 -24.27 -6.07
C ARG A 268 -12.60 -24.50 -5.42
N PRO A 269 -12.87 -23.87 -4.26
CA PRO A 269 -14.20 -23.88 -3.66
C PRO A 269 -15.21 -23.10 -4.50
N ALA A 270 -16.50 -23.25 -4.19
CA ALA A 270 -17.52 -22.30 -4.61
C ALA A 270 -17.14 -20.89 -4.13
N ALA A 271 -17.27 -19.87 -5.00
CA ALA A 271 -16.84 -18.51 -4.70
C ALA A 271 -17.73 -17.84 -3.62
N ASP A 272 -19.01 -18.22 -3.56
CA ASP A 272 -19.96 -17.86 -2.50
C ASP A 272 -20.19 -19.06 -1.58
N GLY A 273 -19.40 -19.14 -0.50
CA GLY A 273 -19.44 -20.27 0.42
C GLY A 273 -20.71 -20.31 1.27
N ARG A 274 -21.41 -19.18 1.41
CA ARG A 274 -22.70 -19.07 2.12
C ARG A 274 -23.91 -19.28 1.21
N ARG A 275 -23.70 -19.36 -0.11
CA ARG A 275 -24.75 -19.59 -1.13
C ARG A 275 -25.84 -18.51 -1.14
N LEU A 276 -25.50 -17.28 -0.77
CA LEU A 276 -26.44 -16.15 -0.76
C LEU A 276 -26.94 -15.77 -2.17
N VAL A 277 -26.19 -16.09 -3.22
CA VAL A 277 -26.61 -15.91 -4.62
C VAL A 277 -27.92 -16.63 -4.97
N GLU A 278 -28.32 -17.62 -4.16
CA GLU A 278 -29.60 -18.34 -4.34
C GLU A 278 -30.81 -17.49 -3.95
N ALA A 279 -30.61 -16.48 -3.11
CA ALA A 279 -31.66 -15.62 -2.58
C ALA A 279 -31.50 -14.15 -2.95
N LEU A 280 -30.30 -13.71 -3.32
CA LEU A 280 -29.95 -12.29 -3.49
C LEU A 280 -29.36 -12.02 -4.88
N SER A 281 -29.60 -10.81 -5.39
CA SER A 281 -28.95 -10.33 -6.62
C SER A 281 -27.50 -9.92 -6.41
N SER A 282 -27.07 -9.72 -5.16
CA SER A 282 -25.70 -9.35 -4.81
C SER A 282 -25.22 -10.10 -3.58
N THR A 283 -23.94 -10.46 -3.56
CA THR A 283 -23.28 -11.11 -2.42
C THR A 283 -21.81 -10.71 -2.36
N PHE A 284 -21.13 -10.99 -1.26
CA PHE A 284 -19.67 -10.97 -1.22
C PHE A 284 -19.17 -12.38 -1.49
N MET A 285 -18.30 -12.56 -2.48
CA MET A 285 -17.69 -13.84 -2.86
C MET A 285 -16.38 -14.03 -2.09
N GLU A 286 -16.47 -14.40 -0.82
CA GLU A 286 -15.32 -14.54 0.09
C GLU A 286 -14.32 -15.60 -0.36
N SER A 287 -14.80 -16.60 -1.10
CA SER A 287 -14.00 -17.74 -1.56
C SER A 287 -13.55 -17.59 -3.02
N TRP A 288 -13.60 -16.37 -3.59
CA TRP A 288 -13.01 -16.12 -4.89
C TRP A 288 -11.48 -16.07 -4.81
N LEU A 289 -10.83 -17.06 -5.44
CA LEU A 289 -9.38 -17.25 -5.44
C LEU A 289 -8.77 -17.14 -6.84
N THR A 290 -7.51 -16.76 -6.90
CA THR A 290 -6.64 -16.91 -8.07
C THR A 290 -6.50 -18.38 -8.50
N GLU A 291 -6.08 -18.58 -9.74
CA GLU A 291 -5.70 -19.90 -10.24
C GLU A 291 -4.61 -20.53 -9.36
N GLY A 292 -4.81 -21.78 -8.95
CA GLY A 292 -3.94 -22.47 -7.99
C GLY A 292 -4.34 -22.30 -6.51
N GLY A 293 -5.36 -21.49 -6.21
CA GLY A 293 -6.04 -21.49 -4.90
C GLY A 293 -5.25 -20.90 -3.74
N LYS A 294 -4.21 -20.10 -4.01
CA LYS A 294 -3.35 -19.47 -2.97
C LYS A 294 -3.47 -17.95 -2.89
N GLY A 295 -3.74 -17.25 -3.99
CA GLY A 295 -4.02 -15.82 -3.95
C GLY A 295 -5.51 -15.59 -3.71
N TRP A 296 -5.87 -14.83 -2.68
CA TRP A 296 -7.23 -14.41 -2.42
C TRP A 296 -7.61 -13.21 -3.30
N LEU A 297 -8.76 -13.27 -3.96
CA LEU A 297 -9.28 -12.18 -4.78
C LEU A 297 -10.45 -11.46 -4.11
N GLY A 298 -11.41 -12.20 -3.55
CA GLY A 298 -12.52 -11.72 -2.71
C GLY A 298 -13.20 -10.42 -3.15
N ALA A 299 -14.46 -10.50 -3.58
CA ALA A 299 -15.17 -9.28 -3.99
C ALA A 299 -16.67 -9.36 -3.75
N GLY A 300 -17.26 -8.21 -3.47
CA GLY A 300 -18.66 -7.95 -3.74
C GLY A 300 -18.97 -8.20 -5.21
N ALA A 301 -20.07 -8.89 -5.43
CA ALA A 301 -20.47 -9.45 -6.70
C ALA A 301 -21.96 -9.19 -6.96
N SER A 302 -22.28 -8.82 -8.18
CA SER A 302 -23.66 -8.67 -8.65
C SER A 302 -23.73 -8.81 -10.17
N PHE A 303 -24.89 -8.59 -10.78
CA PHE A 303 -25.03 -8.62 -12.24
C PHE A 303 -25.73 -7.38 -12.80
N TRP A 304 -25.42 -7.05 -14.05
CA TRP A 304 -26.11 -6.01 -14.81
C TRP A 304 -26.51 -6.58 -16.17
N ASN A 305 -27.79 -6.92 -16.32
CA ASN A 305 -28.31 -7.45 -17.58
C ASN A 305 -28.98 -6.37 -18.42
N ALA A 306 -28.19 -5.59 -19.15
CA ALA A 306 -28.65 -4.47 -19.98
C ALA A 306 -29.62 -4.89 -21.10
N THR A 307 -29.68 -6.18 -21.43
CA THR A 307 -30.56 -6.71 -22.49
C THR A 307 -31.97 -7.06 -22.01
N ARG A 308 -32.21 -7.12 -20.69
CA ARG A 308 -33.54 -7.38 -20.13
C ARG A 308 -34.34 -6.10 -19.97
N GLU A 309 -35.65 -6.24 -20.03
CA GLU A 309 -36.58 -5.16 -19.69
C GLU A 309 -36.27 -4.65 -18.27
N HIS A 310 -36.10 -3.33 -18.12
CA HIS A 310 -35.66 -2.65 -16.89
C HIS A 310 -34.28 -3.07 -16.35
N GLY A 311 -33.50 -3.86 -17.09
CA GLY A 311 -32.21 -4.37 -16.64
C GLY A 311 -31.22 -3.26 -16.28
N ASP A 312 -31.20 -2.16 -17.04
CA ASP A 312 -30.40 -0.98 -16.71
C ASP A 312 -30.85 -0.28 -15.43
N SER A 313 -32.16 -0.21 -15.19
CA SER A 313 -32.71 0.44 -13.99
C SER A 313 -32.31 -0.29 -12.71
N PHE A 314 -32.26 -1.63 -12.73
CA PHE A 314 -31.82 -2.42 -11.58
C PHE A 314 -30.29 -2.54 -11.50
N GLY A 315 -29.62 -2.64 -12.65
CA GLY A 315 -28.17 -2.81 -12.74
C GLY A 315 -27.36 -1.72 -12.03
N VAL A 316 -27.84 -0.47 -12.05
CA VAL A 316 -27.26 0.64 -11.28
C VAL A 316 -27.19 0.30 -9.79
N HIS A 317 -28.31 -0.15 -9.21
CA HIS A 317 -28.40 -0.46 -7.78
C HIS A 317 -27.58 -1.71 -7.43
N ASP A 318 -27.62 -2.71 -8.29
CA ASP A 318 -26.89 -3.97 -8.16
C ASP A 318 -25.36 -3.76 -8.20
N ALA A 319 -24.86 -2.91 -9.09
CA ALA A 319 -23.44 -2.55 -9.15
C ALA A 319 -23.00 -1.78 -7.89
N ARG A 320 -23.82 -0.84 -7.42
CA ARG A 320 -23.53 -0.08 -6.18
C ARG A 320 -23.57 -0.96 -4.94
N MET A 321 -24.45 -1.96 -4.89
CA MET A 321 -24.52 -2.94 -3.80
C MET A 321 -23.24 -3.79 -3.76
N ALA A 322 -22.79 -4.32 -4.90
CA ALA A 322 -21.54 -5.07 -4.98
C ALA A 322 -20.35 -4.23 -4.51
N PHE A 323 -20.24 -2.98 -4.97
CA PHE A 323 -19.22 -2.05 -4.51
C PHE A 323 -19.28 -1.81 -3.00
N GLY A 324 -20.48 -1.57 -2.44
CA GLY A 324 -20.67 -1.34 -1.02
C GLY A 324 -20.26 -2.54 -0.16
N LEU A 325 -20.52 -3.76 -0.62
CA LEU A 325 -20.08 -4.99 0.05
C LEU A 325 -18.55 -5.12 0.04
N SER A 326 -17.89 -4.86 -1.08
CA SER A 326 -16.42 -4.83 -1.15
C SER A 326 -15.80 -3.74 -0.29
N PHE A 327 -16.42 -2.56 -0.25
CA PHE A 327 -15.96 -1.47 0.60
C PHE A 327 -16.05 -1.85 2.08
N ALA A 328 -17.16 -2.45 2.50
CA ALA A 328 -17.34 -2.92 3.88
C ALA A 328 -16.28 -3.95 4.26
N ASP A 329 -15.97 -4.89 3.36
CA ASP A 329 -14.90 -5.86 3.57
C ASP A 329 -13.51 -5.21 3.65
N GLY A 330 -13.23 -4.20 2.80
CA GLY A 330 -11.98 -3.45 2.86
C GLY A 330 -11.80 -2.66 4.17
N VAL A 331 -12.91 -2.23 4.80
CA VAL A 331 -12.89 -1.55 6.11
C VAL A 331 -12.65 -2.54 7.25
N ASP A 332 -13.16 -3.76 7.14
CA ASP A 332 -13.07 -4.82 8.15
C ASP A 332 -12.54 -6.13 7.52
N PRO A 333 -11.27 -6.18 7.10
CA PRO A 333 -10.71 -7.30 6.34
C PRO A 333 -10.37 -8.50 7.25
N SER A 334 -10.61 -9.72 6.77
CA SER A 334 -10.28 -10.96 7.50
C SER A 334 -8.82 -11.37 7.27
N THR A 335 -7.90 -10.58 7.81
CA THR A 335 -6.47 -10.64 7.51
C THR A 335 -5.86 -12.00 7.89
N GLU A 336 -6.24 -12.60 9.03
CA GLU A 336 -5.64 -13.85 9.49
C GLU A 336 -6.10 -15.05 8.66
N ALA A 337 -7.38 -15.09 8.28
CA ALA A 337 -7.97 -16.09 7.40
C ALA A 337 -7.33 -16.03 6.01
N ILE A 338 -7.16 -14.82 5.45
CA ILE A 338 -6.52 -14.59 4.15
C ILE A 338 -5.03 -14.99 4.18
N GLU A 339 -4.31 -14.64 5.24
CA GLU A 339 -2.91 -15.01 5.40
C GLU A 339 -2.76 -16.54 5.55
N THR A 340 -3.65 -17.17 6.32
CA THR A 340 -3.69 -18.62 6.50
C THR A 340 -3.97 -19.34 5.19
N LEU A 341 -4.95 -18.86 4.41
CA LEU A 341 -5.24 -19.32 3.05
C LEU A 341 -4.01 -19.21 2.15
N SER A 342 -3.31 -18.08 2.18
CA SER A 342 -2.11 -17.86 1.35
C SER A 342 -0.98 -18.85 1.68
N LYS A 343 -0.80 -19.17 2.97
CA LYS A 343 0.25 -20.09 3.45
C LYS A 343 -0.11 -21.57 3.27
N LYS A 344 -1.35 -21.94 3.58
CA LYS A 344 -1.79 -23.35 3.72
C LYS A 344 -2.70 -23.82 2.58
N GLY A 345 -3.14 -22.93 1.71
CA GLY A 345 -4.18 -23.19 0.73
C GLY A 345 -5.58 -23.21 1.36
N TYR A 346 -6.60 -23.41 0.52
CA TYR A 346 -7.99 -23.42 0.94
C TYR A 346 -8.30 -24.57 1.91
N ARG A 347 -9.15 -24.28 2.90
CA ARG A 347 -9.64 -25.25 3.90
C ARG A 347 -11.15 -25.16 4.03
N ALA A 348 -11.79 -26.26 4.43
CA ALA A 348 -13.24 -26.34 4.58
C ALA A 348 -13.82 -25.32 5.61
N ASP A 349 -13.03 -24.91 6.60
CA ASP A 349 -13.41 -23.94 7.62
C ASP A 349 -13.07 -22.49 7.24
N PHE A 350 -12.59 -22.23 6.02
CA PHE A 350 -12.18 -20.89 5.60
C PHE A 350 -13.32 -19.87 5.73
N VAL A 351 -14.54 -20.22 5.31
CA VAL A 351 -15.70 -19.32 5.38
C VAL A 351 -16.06 -18.98 6.83
N GLU A 352 -16.02 -19.96 7.72
CA GLU A 352 -16.26 -19.77 9.15
C GLU A 352 -15.18 -18.86 9.76
N ALA A 353 -13.90 -19.12 9.47
CA ALA A 353 -12.79 -18.29 9.93
C ALA A 353 -12.88 -16.85 9.39
N PHE A 354 -13.20 -16.72 8.10
CA PHE A 354 -13.34 -15.42 7.43
C PHE A 354 -14.40 -14.55 8.11
N TYR A 355 -15.57 -15.11 8.41
CA TYR A 355 -16.63 -14.36 9.08
C TYR A 355 -16.43 -14.25 10.60
N GLY A 356 -15.67 -15.16 11.21
CA GLY A 356 -15.32 -15.11 12.63
C GLY A 356 -14.39 -13.94 13.01
N GLU A 357 -13.64 -13.40 12.05
CA GLU A 357 -12.81 -12.20 12.25
C GLU A 357 -13.57 -10.88 12.17
N LYS A 358 -14.79 -10.86 11.60
CA LYS A 358 -15.52 -9.61 11.38
C LYS A 358 -15.93 -8.99 12.71
N VAL A 359 -15.60 -7.71 12.88
CA VAL A 359 -16.00 -6.90 14.05
C VAL A 359 -17.18 -5.98 13.73
N ILE A 360 -17.46 -5.74 12.45
CA ILE A 360 -18.61 -4.95 12.00
C ILE A 360 -19.83 -5.88 11.85
N PRO A 361 -20.94 -5.63 12.57
CA PRO A 361 -22.10 -6.50 12.52
C PRO A 361 -22.77 -6.46 11.14
N ALA A 362 -23.39 -7.58 10.75
CA ALA A 362 -24.00 -7.75 9.44
C ALA A 362 -25.02 -6.64 9.10
N TRP A 363 -25.86 -6.23 10.06
CA TRP A 363 -26.84 -5.17 9.84
C TRP A 363 -26.18 -3.84 9.42
N PHE A 364 -24.99 -3.55 9.94
CA PHE A 364 -24.28 -2.32 9.61
C PHE A 364 -23.57 -2.45 8.27
N SER A 365 -22.85 -3.54 8.02
CA SER A 365 -22.11 -3.74 6.76
C SER A 365 -23.04 -3.86 5.54
N TRP A 366 -24.09 -4.68 5.64
CA TRP A 366 -25.10 -4.82 4.60
C TRP A 366 -26.03 -3.61 4.53
N GLY A 367 -26.34 -2.98 5.67
CA GLY A 367 -27.09 -1.73 5.71
C GLY A 367 -26.35 -0.57 5.03
N ALA A 368 -25.03 -0.47 5.22
CA ALA A 368 -24.17 0.49 4.54
C ALA A 368 -24.16 0.27 3.01
N ALA A 369 -23.95 -0.96 2.57
CA ALA A 369 -23.99 -1.30 1.16
C ALA A 369 -25.38 -1.02 0.55
N CYS A 370 -26.44 -1.39 1.25
CA CYS A 370 -27.81 -1.13 0.83
C CYS A 370 -28.13 0.38 0.81
N TYR A 371 -27.61 1.17 1.76
CA TYR A 371 -27.72 2.62 1.72
C TYR A 371 -27.11 3.20 0.45
N GLY A 372 -25.85 2.84 0.17
CA GLY A 372 -25.13 3.22 -1.03
C GLY A 372 -25.76 2.69 -2.32
N ALA A 373 -26.61 1.67 -2.26
CA ALA A 373 -27.30 1.14 -3.43
C ALA A 373 -28.72 1.68 -3.64
N ARG A 374 -29.44 1.98 -2.54
CA ARG A 374 -30.90 2.06 -2.52
C ARG A 374 -31.49 3.24 -1.74
N TYR A 375 -30.68 3.99 -0.99
CA TYR A 375 -31.16 5.11 -0.14
C TYR A 375 -30.36 6.40 -0.30
N TYR A 376 -29.37 6.40 -1.19
CA TYR A 376 -28.50 7.53 -1.48
C TYR A 376 -29.23 8.74 -2.07
N GLU A 377 -28.57 9.89 -1.97
CA GLU A 377 -28.94 11.11 -2.66
C GLU A 377 -28.42 11.08 -4.10
N ASP A 378 -29.32 11.01 -5.08
CA ASP A 378 -28.95 11.03 -6.48
C ASP A 378 -28.67 12.46 -6.94
N ASN A 379 -27.41 12.86 -6.83
CA ASN A 379 -26.92 14.17 -7.27
C ASN A 379 -26.74 14.28 -8.80
N SER A 380 -27.10 13.27 -9.58
CA SER A 380 -27.05 13.29 -11.05
C SER A 380 -28.38 13.73 -11.69
N VAL A 381 -29.46 13.81 -10.92
CA VAL A 381 -30.78 14.23 -11.43
C VAL A 381 -30.74 15.66 -11.98
N ALA A 382 -31.44 15.89 -13.09
CA ALA A 382 -31.56 17.21 -13.68
C ALA A 382 -32.21 18.21 -12.72
N ARG A 383 -31.97 19.51 -12.92
CA ARG A 383 -32.54 20.58 -12.09
C ARG A 383 -34.07 20.45 -12.00
N GLY A 384 -34.58 20.37 -10.77
CA GLY A 384 -36.01 20.17 -10.48
C GLY A 384 -36.43 18.70 -10.37
N GLY A 385 -35.52 17.75 -10.62
CA GLY A 385 -35.70 16.34 -10.32
C GLY A 385 -35.62 16.06 -8.82
N ASP A 386 -36.21 14.94 -8.41
CA ASP A 386 -36.22 14.48 -7.04
C ASP A 386 -34.96 13.69 -6.71
N GLN A 387 -34.01 14.32 -6.01
CA GLN A 387 -32.74 13.68 -5.60
C GLN A 387 -32.94 12.46 -4.69
N TRP A 388 -34.11 12.33 -4.05
CA TRP A 388 -34.44 11.24 -3.14
C TRP A 388 -35.37 10.19 -3.76
N TRP A 389 -35.50 10.17 -5.10
CA TRP A 389 -36.36 9.22 -5.79
C TRP A 389 -36.03 7.76 -5.43
N VAL A 390 -34.73 7.43 -5.31
CA VAL A 390 -34.26 6.07 -5.00
C VAL A 390 -34.73 5.65 -3.60
N ARG A 391 -34.58 6.53 -2.61
CA ARG A 391 -35.05 6.29 -1.24
C ARG A 391 -36.55 6.02 -1.24
N LYS A 392 -37.35 6.86 -1.91
CA LYS A 392 -38.80 6.70 -1.99
C LYS A 392 -39.18 5.36 -2.61
N TRP A 393 -38.53 5.00 -3.72
CA TRP A 393 -38.70 3.70 -4.39
C TRP A 393 -38.37 2.52 -3.46
N SER A 394 -37.29 2.59 -2.71
CA SER A 394 -36.88 1.52 -1.79
C SER A 394 -37.80 1.38 -0.57
N VAL A 395 -38.27 2.50 -0.03
CA VAL A 395 -39.32 2.53 1.01
C VAL A 395 -40.63 1.93 0.50
N ASP A 396 -41.06 2.27 -0.71
CA ASP A 396 -42.27 1.71 -1.30
C ASP A 396 -42.15 0.19 -1.52
N ASN A 397 -40.98 -0.29 -1.94
CA ASN A 397 -40.71 -1.73 -2.03
C ASN A 397 -40.76 -2.39 -0.65
N LEU A 398 -40.20 -1.75 0.39
CA LEU A 398 -40.27 -2.25 1.75
C LEU A 398 -41.73 -2.34 2.24
N LYS A 399 -42.55 -1.32 1.98
CA LYS A 399 -43.99 -1.30 2.30
C LYS A 399 -44.72 -2.47 1.64
N ARG A 400 -44.47 -2.73 0.35
CA ARG A 400 -45.06 -3.88 -0.39
C ARG A 400 -44.64 -5.23 0.18
N GLN A 401 -43.49 -5.30 0.85
CA GLN A 401 -42.96 -6.50 1.49
C GLN A 401 -43.37 -6.65 2.98
N GLY A 402 -44.33 -5.85 3.45
CA GLY A 402 -44.83 -5.91 4.83
C GLY A 402 -44.21 -4.86 5.77
N GLY A 403 -43.43 -3.91 5.24
CA GLY A 403 -42.87 -2.79 5.98
C GLY A 403 -41.80 -3.18 6.99
N LEU A 404 -41.46 -2.22 7.86
CA LEU A 404 -40.55 -2.41 8.99
C LEU A 404 -41.35 -2.81 10.24
N SER A 405 -41.76 -4.08 10.33
CA SER A 405 -42.66 -4.53 11.41
C SER A 405 -41.96 -4.51 12.79
N PHE A 406 -40.68 -4.91 12.86
CA PHE A 406 -39.87 -4.89 14.08
C PHE A 406 -38.40 -4.58 13.72
N LEU A 407 -37.72 -3.80 14.56
CA LEU A 407 -36.31 -3.46 14.35
C LEU A 407 -35.36 -4.63 14.67
N ARG A 408 -35.69 -5.42 15.70
CA ARG A 408 -34.80 -6.49 16.18
C ARG A 408 -34.35 -7.48 15.10
N PRO A 409 -35.22 -8.05 14.24
CA PRO A 409 -34.76 -8.94 13.16
C PRO A 409 -33.84 -8.25 12.15
N VAL A 410 -33.95 -6.93 11.99
CA VAL A 410 -33.07 -6.15 11.11
C VAL A 410 -31.71 -5.92 11.75
N PHE A 411 -31.65 -5.70 13.07
CA PHE A 411 -30.37 -5.61 13.79
C PHE A 411 -29.68 -6.96 13.97
N ASP A 412 -30.44 -8.04 14.12
CA ASP A 412 -29.89 -9.39 14.24
C ASP A 412 -29.37 -9.89 12.87
N LEU A 413 -29.97 -9.43 11.76
CA LEU A 413 -29.67 -9.73 10.35
C LEU A 413 -28.95 -11.06 10.11
N GLU A 414 -29.66 -12.16 10.33
CA GLU A 414 -29.19 -13.48 9.95
C GLU A 414 -29.26 -13.65 8.43
N LEU A 415 -28.10 -13.73 7.80
CA LEU A 415 -27.97 -13.91 6.35
C LEU A 415 -28.17 -15.39 6.00
N ASP A 416 -29.42 -15.76 5.79
CA ASP A 416 -29.82 -17.13 5.43
C ASP A 416 -30.41 -17.17 4.01
N PRO A 417 -29.82 -17.93 3.07
CA PRO A 417 -30.36 -18.07 1.72
C PRO A 417 -31.71 -18.79 1.67
N GLN A 418 -32.10 -19.53 2.71
CA GLN A 418 -33.41 -20.19 2.79
C GLN A 418 -34.49 -19.26 3.36
N ASN A 419 -34.10 -18.16 4.01
CA ASN A 419 -35.03 -17.19 4.54
C ASN A 419 -35.47 -16.21 3.45
N VAL A 420 -36.72 -16.37 3.00
CA VAL A 420 -37.34 -15.50 1.98
C VAL A 420 -37.38 -14.01 2.37
N ARG A 421 -37.19 -13.69 3.66
CA ARG A 421 -37.16 -12.31 4.17
C ARG A 421 -35.76 -11.69 4.17
N THR A 422 -34.70 -12.43 3.88
CA THR A 422 -33.31 -11.91 3.93
C THR A 422 -33.17 -10.62 3.12
N GLY A 423 -33.70 -10.58 1.89
CA GLY A 423 -33.69 -9.35 1.07
C GLY A 423 -34.48 -8.18 1.70
N THR A 424 -35.62 -8.46 2.32
CA THR A 424 -36.42 -7.45 3.04
C THR A 424 -35.70 -6.93 4.28
N LEU A 425 -34.99 -7.79 5.02
CA LEU A 425 -34.19 -7.40 6.18
C LEU A 425 -33.00 -6.53 5.76
N ILE A 426 -32.32 -6.86 4.66
CA ILE A 426 -31.25 -6.01 4.09
C ILE A 426 -31.81 -4.65 3.67
N ASN A 427 -32.99 -4.61 3.04
CA ASN A 427 -33.64 -3.35 2.68
C ASN A 427 -33.99 -2.51 3.92
N GLY A 428 -34.49 -3.16 4.98
CA GLY A 428 -34.72 -2.53 6.29
C GLY A 428 -33.44 -2.00 6.93
N ALA A 429 -32.32 -2.73 6.83
CA ALA A 429 -31.02 -2.27 7.31
C ALA A 429 -30.52 -1.04 6.53
N GLY A 430 -30.77 -1.00 5.21
CA GLY A 430 -30.53 0.19 4.39
C GLY A 430 -31.35 1.40 4.82
N LEU A 431 -32.62 1.21 5.19
CA LEU A 431 -33.47 2.28 5.74
C LEU A 431 -32.95 2.79 7.09
N ILE A 432 -32.57 1.89 8.00
CA ILE A 432 -31.95 2.27 9.28
C ILE A 432 -30.68 3.08 9.04
N MET A 433 -29.82 2.63 8.12
CA MET A 433 -28.61 3.37 7.76
C MET A 433 -28.96 4.75 7.16
N SER A 434 -29.99 4.84 6.31
CA SER A 434 -30.44 6.13 5.79
C SER A 434 -30.91 7.07 6.89
N PHE A 435 -31.57 6.57 7.94
CA PHE A 435 -31.95 7.39 9.09
C PHE A 435 -30.74 7.82 9.92
N ILE A 436 -29.77 6.95 10.11
CA ILE A 436 -28.51 7.28 10.81
C ILE A 436 -27.79 8.43 10.12
N ILE A 437 -27.73 8.43 8.78
CA ILE A 437 -27.00 9.43 8.01
C ILE A 437 -27.82 10.70 7.77
N ASP A 438 -29.10 10.56 7.41
CA ASP A 438 -29.92 11.64 6.84
C ASP A 438 -31.15 11.99 7.69
N GLY A 439 -31.39 11.27 8.80
CA GLY A 439 -32.59 11.40 9.62
C GLY A 439 -32.62 12.60 10.55
N GLY A 440 -31.46 13.22 10.82
CA GLY A 440 -31.38 14.45 11.62
C GLY A 440 -31.57 14.27 13.14
N CYS A 441 -31.62 13.03 13.65
CA CYS A 441 -31.70 12.74 15.08
C CYS A 441 -30.32 12.97 15.74
N ALA A 442 -30.24 13.89 16.69
CA ALA A 442 -28.97 14.36 17.28
C ALA A 442 -28.23 13.22 18.02
N GLU A 443 -28.96 12.43 18.81
CA GLU A 443 -28.44 11.32 19.61
C GLU A 443 -27.88 10.21 18.71
N VAL A 444 -28.57 9.90 17.61
CA VAL A 444 -28.12 8.91 16.62
C VAL A 444 -26.88 9.42 15.86
N ILE A 445 -26.86 10.71 15.49
CA ILE A 445 -25.72 11.35 14.83
C ILE A 445 -24.48 11.32 15.74
N GLU A 446 -24.63 11.63 17.02
CA GLU A 446 -23.55 11.61 18.01
C GLU A 446 -23.00 10.18 18.17
N ALA A 447 -23.87 9.19 18.38
CA ALA A 447 -23.48 7.79 18.49
C ALA A 447 -22.75 7.28 17.23
N HIS A 448 -23.22 7.67 16.04
CA HIS A 448 -22.55 7.33 14.78
C HIS A 448 -21.19 8.03 14.61
N ALA A 449 -21.08 9.30 15.04
CA ALA A 449 -19.83 10.04 14.99
C ALA A 449 -18.75 9.40 15.87
N GLU A 450 -19.10 8.98 17.10
CA GLU A 450 -18.19 8.24 17.98
C GLU A 450 -17.75 6.90 17.36
N LEU A 451 -18.69 6.15 16.79
CA LEU A 451 -18.39 4.90 16.09
C LEU A 451 -17.40 5.11 14.94
N LYS A 452 -17.62 6.13 14.08
CA LYS A 452 -16.71 6.45 12.97
C LYS A 452 -15.29 6.76 13.44
N GLN A 453 -15.15 7.51 14.53
CA GLN A 453 -13.84 7.83 15.10
C GLN A 453 -13.14 6.57 15.63
N ALA A 454 -13.89 5.67 16.27
CA ALA A 454 -13.34 4.41 16.78
C ALA A 454 -12.92 3.45 15.66
N LEU A 455 -13.75 3.31 14.61
CA LEU A 455 -13.42 2.50 13.42
C LEU A 455 -12.15 3.01 12.75
N ARG A 456 -12.05 4.32 12.46
CA ARG A 456 -10.86 4.92 11.86
C ARG A 456 -9.60 4.70 12.69
N ALA A 457 -9.74 4.68 14.02
CA ALA A 457 -8.63 4.50 14.95
C ALA A 457 -8.29 3.02 15.23
N GLY A 458 -9.00 2.05 14.62
CA GLY A 458 -8.80 0.62 14.89
C GLY A 458 -9.08 0.23 16.34
N LYS A 459 -10.00 0.92 17.01
CA LYS A 459 -10.37 0.66 18.42
C LYS A 459 -11.48 -0.39 18.50
N VAL A 460 -11.64 -0.99 19.69
CA VAL A 460 -12.76 -1.91 19.97
C VAL A 460 -14.10 -1.18 19.82
N THR A 461 -14.96 -1.68 18.91
CA THR A 461 -16.20 -0.99 18.49
C THR A 461 -17.49 -1.67 18.95
N GLN A 462 -17.44 -2.88 19.52
CA GLN A 462 -18.65 -3.67 19.84
C GLN A 462 -19.69 -2.88 20.65
N LYS A 463 -19.25 -2.23 21.73
CA LYS A 463 -20.14 -1.40 22.58
C LYS A 463 -20.68 -0.17 21.86
N LEU A 464 -19.95 0.36 20.88
CA LEU A 464 -20.38 1.53 20.10
C LEU A 464 -21.46 1.13 19.08
N PHE A 465 -21.36 -0.07 18.49
CA PHE A 465 -22.46 -0.62 17.70
C PHE A 465 -23.71 -0.85 18.55
N ASP A 466 -23.57 -1.37 19.78
CA ASP A 466 -24.69 -1.54 20.70
C ASP A 466 -25.31 -0.18 21.09
N SER A 467 -24.49 0.84 21.37
CA SER A 467 -24.96 2.20 21.65
C SER A 467 -25.69 2.81 20.45
N LEU A 468 -25.18 2.66 19.23
CA LEU A 468 -25.83 3.17 18.02
C LEU A 468 -27.16 2.45 17.76
N ARG A 469 -27.19 1.12 17.90
CA ARG A 469 -28.42 0.33 17.82
C ARG A 469 -29.44 0.85 18.82
N LYS A 470 -29.04 1.00 20.08
CA LYS A 470 -29.91 1.46 21.16
C LYS A 470 -30.46 2.86 20.88
N ALA A 471 -29.63 3.79 20.40
CA ALA A 471 -30.08 5.13 20.02
C ALA A 471 -31.14 5.06 18.92
N VAL A 472 -30.97 4.21 17.90
CA VAL A 472 -32.00 4.02 16.86
C VAL A 472 -33.28 3.41 17.43
N GLU A 473 -33.18 2.41 18.32
CA GLU A 473 -34.34 1.78 18.97
C GLU A 473 -35.11 2.78 19.86
N GLU A 474 -34.42 3.65 20.60
CA GLU A 474 -35.03 4.71 21.42
C GLU A 474 -35.73 5.79 20.57
N HIS A 475 -35.30 5.96 19.31
CA HIS A 475 -35.86 6.91 18.34
C HIS A 475 -36.61 6.22 17.18
N GLU A 476 -37.26 5.09 17.45
CA GLU A 476 -37.99 4.33 16.42
C GLU A 476 -39.14 5.14 15.79
N GLU A 477 -39.82 6.00 16.56
CA GLU A 477 -40.90 6.85 16.03
C GLU A 477 -40.36 7.88 15.02
N ASP A 478 -39.19 8.45 15.28
CA ASP A 478 -38.51 9.38 14.37
C ASP A 478 -38.08 8.66 13.08
N LEU A 479 -37.55 7.45 13.20
CA LEU A 479 -37.22 6.58 12.07
C LEU A 479 -38.44 6.27 11.20
N ARG A 480 -39.58 5.91 11.82
CA ARG A 480 -40.83 5.63 11.10
C ARG A 480 -41.37 6.87 10.42
N THR A 481 -41.33 8.02 11.10
CA THR A 481 -41.70 9.31 10.53
C THR A 481 -40.82 9.67 9.33
N PHE A 482 -39.50 9.50 9.45
CA PHE A 482 -38.54 9.71 8.35
C PHE A 482 -38.84 8.81 7.14
N ALA A 483 -39.22 7.56 7.39
CA ALA A 483 -39.58 6.58 6.37
C ALA A 483 -41.00 6.76 5.81
N GLY A 484 -41.83 7.61 6.42
CA GLY A 484 -43.26 7.69 6.14
C GLY A 484 -43.98 6.34 6.29
N LEU A 485 -43.64 5.59 7.35
CA LEU A 485 -44.17 4.27 7.69
C LEU A 485 -45.20 4.29 8.81
#